data_AF-K0RIT3-F1
#
_entry.id   AF-K0RIT3-F1
#
_cell.length_a   1.000
_cell.length_b   1.000
_cell.length_c   1.000
_cell.angle_alpha   90.00
_cell.angle_beta   90.00
_cell.angle_gamma   90.00
#
_symmetry.space_group_name_H-M   'P 1'
#
loop_
_entity.id
_entity.type
_entity.pdbx_description
1 polymer ?
#
loop_
_entity_poly.entity_id
_entity_poly.type
_entity_poly.pdbx_seq_one_letter_code
_entity_poly.pdbx_strand_id
1 'polypeptide(L)'
;MVQLAANPECPCIDTTSILSSVQRDCTLPDGTNGIRLTVEQNSCVPFDYGSGACRRHDLLHSHSCALGNETDEVLEDYCFQPWCYVDLDTCKLSEEQMYRSFYFSHESEVDLFYSYGTCNGTADDWLKVEEQKKAFGGIDLVANIPTYLFPIMYKRDNVTDEVLTSTGDEYFDNNVPYEGVYPTYLERILKMSNGDIKNVTYTHVSKAAKLAYPGSSFTAAVSDIQHGLADMSNGVSPSWRPARVSCIAGTNGTPINQPFWVTSQRLKMTSFTIPITYDKSVLVIPRPGKSDTLKDQVVKVLEPFSYGLWGLLVASIFITALLSVWIKDKTIDKTQGGLDRRVKRRSTAYTRLLVDELIRKGLFFFGGGVEQDENSSLPLKTMLLGFGFLILIALSAYVANLAAFLTKTNQESVLTMTQAVRTGTRICAHPAIREELALKWEDADFYFHSKGNEFNGVLQDYVDGKCGLSS
;
A
#
# COMPACT_ATOMS: atom_id res chain seq x y z
N MET A 1 41.91 -33.41 8.00
CA MET A 1 40.87 -32.37 7.85
C MET A 1 40.52 -32.27 6.38
N VAL A 2 39.23 -32.34 6.04
CA VAL A 2 38.79 -32.13 4.65
C VAL A 2 38.76 -30.63 4.43
N GLN A 3 39.64 -30.11 3.57
CA GLN A 3 39.61 -28.72 3.15
C GLN A 3 38.53 -28.58 2.09
N LEU A 4 37.50 -27.79 2.37
CA LEU A 4 36.48 -27.46 1.39
C LEU A 4 37.03 -26.37 0.46
N ALA A 5 36.64 -26.43 -0.82
CA ALA A 5 36.97 -25.39 -1.78
C ALA A 5 36.09 -24.16 -1.50
N ALA A 6 36.71 -22.97 -1.45
CA ALA A 6 36.01 -21.71 -1.33
C ALA A 6 35.34 -21.33 -2.66
N ASN A 7 34.23 -20.59 -2.61
CA ASN A 7 33.63 -19.99 -3.80
C ASN A 7 34.63 -19.02 -4.47
N PRO A 8 34.95 -19.17 -5.78
CA PRO A 8 35.88 -18.29 -6.48
C PRO A 8 35.42 -16.82 -6.57
N GLU A 9 34.11 -16.54 -6.47
CA GLU A 9 33.58 -15.16 -6.51
C GLU A 9 33.76 -14.41 -5.19
N CYS A 10 33.95 -15.14 -4.08
CA CYS A 10 34.16 -14.59 -2.75
C CYS A 10 35.26 -15.42 -2.03
N PRO A 11 36.53 -15.29 -2.45
CA PRO A 11 37.61 -16.15 -1.97
C PRO A 11 37.96 -15.85 -0.50
N CYS A 12 38.39 -16.89 0.22
CA CYS A 12 38.96 -16.72 1.56
C CYS A 12 40.25 -15.91 1.48
N ILE A 13 40.39 -14.93 2.38
CA ILE A 13 41.61 -14.11 2.49
C ILE A 13 42.54 -14.63 3.58
N ASP A 14 43.84 -14.40 3.40
CA ASP A 14 44.81 -14.65 4.46
C ASP A 14 44.85 -13.45 5.42
N THR A 15 44.35 -13.63 6.64
CA THR A 15 44.27 -12.58 7.66
C THR A 15 45.43 -12.61 8.64
N THR A 16 46.41 -13.51 8.49
CA THR A 16 47.46 -13.72 9.49
C THR A 16 48.30 -12.46 9.73
N SER A 17 48.64 -11.71 8.67
CA SER A 17 49.34 -10.43 8.83
C SER A 17 48.48 -9.37 9.52
N ILE A 18 47.18 -9.33 9.22
CA ILE A 18 46.23 -8.38 9.80
C ILE A 18 46.09 -8.67 11.30
N LEU A 19 45.84 -9.92 11.67
CA LEU A 19 45.68 -10.32 13.07
C LEU A 19 46.96 -10.13 13.89
N SER A 20 48.13 -10.39 13.30
CA SER A 20 49.42 -10.15 13.98
C SER A 20 49.74 -8.67 14.25
N SER A 21 49.04 -7.75 13.59
CA SER A 21 49.24 -6.31 13.79
C SER A 21 48.41 -5.73 14.94
N VAL A 22 47.39 -6.45 15.40
CA VAL A 22 46.49 -6.01 16.47
C VAL A 22 47.17 -6.23 17.82
N GLN A 23 47.26 -5.19 18.65
CA GLN A 23 47.94 -5.22 19.96
C GLN A 23 47.17 -6.01 21.04
N ARG A 24 46.96 -7.32 20.83
CA ARG A 24 46.23 -8.23 21.74
C ARG A 24 46.86 -9.61 21.80
N ASP A 25 48.19 -9.66 21.80
CA ASP A 25 48.94 -10.90 21.80
C ASP A 25 48.65 -11.76 23.04
N CYS A 26 48.61 -13.07 22.84
CA CYS A 26 48.56 -14.08 23.88
C CYS A 26 49.39 -15.30 23.49
N THR A 27 49.68 -16.14 24.47
CA THR A 27 50.41 -17.39 24.25
C THR A 27 49.44 -18.55 24.36
N LEU A 28 49.37 -19.37 23.31
CA LEU A 28 48.58 -20.59 23.29
C LEU A 28 49.19 -21.66 24.21
N PRO A 29 48.43 -22.72 24.57
CA PRO A 29 48.95 -23.80 25.41
C PRO A 29 50.17 -24.54 24.84
N ASP A 30 50.36 -24.50 23.52
CA ASP A 30 51.51 -25.09 22.83
C ASP A 30 52.76 -24.18 22.81
N GLY A 31 52.65 -22.97 23.37
CA GLY A 31 53.73 -21.98 23.41
C GLY A 31 53.81 -21.08 22.18
N THR A 32 52.91 -21.23 21.19
CA THR A 32 52.84 -20.33 20.04
C THR A 32 52.14 -19.02 20.38
N ASN A 33 52.42 -17.95 19.63
CA ASN A 33 51.76 -16.67 19.79
C ASN A 33 50.41 -16.67 19.04
N GLY A 34 49.42 -16.02 19.62
CA GLY A 34 48.10 -15.82 19.05
C GLY A 34 47.48 -14.50 19.52
N ILE A 35 46.18 -14.36 19.30
CA ILE A 35 45.40 -13.16 19.57
C ILE A 35 44.23 -13.44 20.53
N ARG A 36 43.97 -12.50 21.45
CA ARG A 36 42.80 -12.56 22.35
C ARG A 36 41.54 -12.02 21.67
N LEU A 37 40.48 -12.80 21.68
CA LEU A 37 39.16 -12.40 21.16
C LEU A 37 38.44 -11.45 22.15
N THR A 38 37.68 -10.48 21.64
CA THR A 38 36.94 -9.51 22.48
C THR A 38 35.75 -10.16 23.21
N VAL A 39 35.02 -11.03 22.50
CA VAL A 39 33.71 -11.55 22.91
C VAL A 39 33.81 -12.64 23.98
N GLU A 40 34.94 -13.33 24.04
CA GLU A 40 35.22 -14.41 24.99
C GLU A 40 36.42 -14.03 25.86
N GLN A 41 36.15 -13.55 27.08
CA GLN A 41 37.21 -13.21 28.04
C GLN A 41 38.12 -14.43 28.24
N ASN A 42 39.40 -14.29 27.85
CA ASN A 42 40.47 -15.30 27.89
C ASN A 42 40.53 -16.35 26.76
N SER A 43 39.76 -16.19 25.68
CA SER A 43 39.93 -17.06 24.49
C SER A 43 41.12 -16.58 23.65
N CYS A 44 42.18 -17.38 23.60
CA CYS A 44 43.40 -17.13 22.82
C CYS A 44 43.40 -18.05 21.60
N VAL A 45 43.37 -17.46 20.40
CA VAL A 45 43.34 -18.20 19.13
C VAL A 45 44.60 -17.92 18.31
N PRO A 46 45.06 -18.83 17.44
CA PRO A 46 46.25 -18.58 16.64
C PRO A 46 45.98 -17.51 15.57
N PHE A 47 47.04 -16.91 15.02
CA PHE A 47 46.91 -15.87 13.98
C PHE A 47 46.37 -16.40 12.63
N ASP A 48 46.27 -17.71 12.43
CA ASP A 48 45.64 -18.32 11.25
C ASP A 48 44.17 -18.69 11.47
N TYR A 49 43.59 -18.33 12.62
CA TYR A 49 42.17 -18.53 12.91
C TYR A 49 41.29 -17.80 11.89
N GLY A 50 40.44 -18.54 11.19
CA GLY A 50 39.60 -18.02 10.10
C GLY A 50 40.34 -17.78 8.78
N SER A 51 41.66 -17.96 8.73
CA SER A 51 42.51 -17.51 7.62
C SER A 51 42.63 -18.53 6.47
N GLY A 52 42.60 -18.02 5.23
CA GLY A 52 43.10 -18.68 4.01
C GLY A 52 42.34 -19.91 3.50
N ALA A 53 41.53 -20.57 4.32
CA ALA A 53 40.81 -21.77 3.92
C ALA A 53 39.53 -21.99 4.73
N CYS A 54 38.55 -22.61 4.07
CA CYS A 54 37.34 -23.13 4.69
C CYS A 54 37.66 -24.27 5.66
N ARG A 55 37.53 -24.00 6.97
CA ARG A 55 37.74 -24.95 8.06
C ARG A 55 36.74 -24.72 9.18
N ARG A 56 36.62 -25.69 10.09
CA ARG A 56 35.83 -25.59 11.33
C ARG A 56 36.67 -24.90 12.41
N HIS A 57 36.93 -23.61 12.21
CA HIS A 57 37.87 -22.86 13.05
C HIS A 57 37.45 -22.85 14.53
N ASP A 58 36.15 -22.75 14.80
CA ASP A 58 35.61 -22.68 16.16
C ASP A 58 35.83 -23.97 16.95
N LEU A 59 35.57 -25.13 16.35
CA LEU A 59 35.83 -26.44 16.97
C LEU A 59 37.29 -26.63 17.39
N LEU A 60 38.23 -26.00 16.67
CA LEU A 60 39.66 -26.17 16.89
C LEU A 60 40.21 -25.20 17.94
N HIS A 61 39.65 -24.00 18.04
CA HIS A 61 40.30 -22.89 18.76
C HIS A 61 39.38 -22.18 19.76
N SER A 62 38.07 -22.23 19.59
CA SER A 62 37.15 -21.56 20.52
C SER A 62 37.00 -22.37 21.79
N HIS A 63 37.11 -21.71 22.95
CA HIS A 63 36.91 -22.38 24.24
C HIS A 63 35.46 -22.87 24.40
N SER A 64 34.49 -22.11 23.90
CA SER A 64 33.06 -22.48 23.94
C SER A 64 32.73 -23.71 23.09
N CYS A 65 33.56 -24.01 22.09
CA CYS A 65 33.45 -25.19 21.25
C CYS A 65 34.46 -26.29 21.60
N ALA A 66 35.29 -26.09 22.63
CA ALA A 66 36.29 -27.07 23.03
C ALA A 66 35.58 -28.27 23.66
N LEU A 67 35.93 -29.48 23.19
CA LEU A 67 35.53 -30.74 23.82
C LEU A 67 36.25 -30.89 25.17
N GLY A 68 35.74 -30.21 26.20
CA GLY A 68 36.16 -30.34 27.58
C GLY A 68 35.68 -31.65 28.19
N ASN A 69 36.52 -32.27 29.02
CA ASN A 69 36.39 -33.69 29.41
C ASN A 69 35.30 -34.04 30.44
N GLU A 70 34.50 -33.11 30.98
CA GLU A 70 33.64 -33.45 32.16
C GLU A 70 32.26 -32.77 32.24
N THR A 71 31.84 -31.97 31.26
CA THR A 71 30.47 -31.41 31.25
C THR A 71 29.68 -31.99 30.08
N ASP A 72 28.50 -32.57 30.35
CA ASP A 72 27.49 -32.99 29.36
C ASP A 72 26.85 -31.76 28.66
N GLU A 73 27.63 -30.70 28.42
CA GLU A 73 27.17 -29.52 27.70
C GLU A 73 27.05 -29.85 26.22
N VAL A 74 25.84 -29.66 25.70
CA VAL A 74 25.55 -29.84 24.28
C VAL A 74 26.30 -28.76 23.51
N LEU A 75 27.31 -29.18 22.73
CA LEU A 75 28.00 -28.28 21.81
C LEU A 75 27.00 -27.67 20.84
N GLU A 76 27.08 -26.36 20.67
CA GLU A 76 26.21 -25.65 19.75
C GLU A 76 26.57 -25.99 18.28
N ASP A 77 25.57 -25.99 17.41
CA ASP A 77 25.72 -26.45 16.03
C ASP A 77 26.71 -25.60 15.21
N TYR A 78 26.88 -24.31 15.55
CA TYR A 78 27.82 -23.41 14.87
C TYR A 78 29.26 -23.89 14.96
N CYS A 79 29.63 -24.60 16.04
CA CYS A 79 30.97 -25.13 16.24
C CYS A 79 31.42 -26.05 15.07
N PHE A 80 30.48 -26.72 14.41
CA PHE A 80 30.77 -27.67 13.33
C PHE A 80 30.74 -27.06 11.93
N GLN A 81 30.32 -25.80 11.79
CA GLN A 81 30.14 -25.14 10.52
C GLN A 81 31.49 -24.64 9.97
N PRO A 82 31.84 -24.94 8.71
CA PRO A 82 33.04 -24.40 8.10
C PRO A 82 32.83 -22.94 7.67
N TRP A 83 33.82 -22.10 7.91
CA TRP A 83 33.81 -20.70 7.48
C TRP A 83 35.23 -20.20 7.19
N CYS A 84 35.34 -19.00 6.61
CA CYS A 84 36.60 -18.27 6.50
C CYS A 84 36.36 -16.76 6.48
N TYR A 85 37.42 -15.99 6.72
CA TYR A 85 37.41 -14.56 6.47
C TYR A 85 37.46 -14.27 4.97
N VAL A 86 36.74 -13.24 4.56
CA VAL A 86 36.54 -12.83 3.18
C VAL A 86 36.72 -11.33 3.03
N ASP A 87 37.02 -10.90 1.80
CA ASP A 87 37.14 -9.48 1.45
C ASP A 87 35.75 -8.87 1.21
N LEU A 88 35.43 -7.78 1.92
CA LEU A 88 34.12 -7.14 1.83
C LEU A 88 33.81 -6.68 0.40
N ASP A 89 34.73 -5.95 -0.22
CA ASP A 89 34.49 -5.28 -1.50
C ASP A 89 34.30 -6.29 -2.64
N THR A 90 35.10 -7.36 -2.62
CA THR A 90 34.98 -8.47 -3.56
C THR A 90 33.66 -9.22 -3.36
N CYS A 91 33.34 -9.59 -2.12
CA CYS A 91 32.19 -10.44 -1.81
C CYS A 91 30.84 -9.72 -1.88
N LYS A 92 30.80 -8.39 -1.70
CA LYS A 92 29.57 -7.60 -1.83
C LYS A 92 28.96 -7.66 -3.23
N LEU A 93 29.78 -7.99 -4.23
CA LEU A 93 29.38 -8.17 -5.61
C LEU A 93 28.96 -9.61 -5.93
N SER A 94 29.29 -10.58 -5.07
CA SER A 94 28.96 -12.01 -5.21
C SER A 94 27.54 -12.34 -4.71
N GLU A 95 27.11 -13.58 -4.92
CA GLU A 95 25.86 -14.12 -4.38
C GLU A 95 25.98 -14.62 -2.93
N GLU A 96 27.19 -14.67 -2.37
CA GLU A 96 27.45 -15.24 -1.05
C GLU A 96 27.05 -14.29 0.08
N GLN A 97 26.47 -14.87 1.15
CA GLN A 97 26.18 -14.14 2.38
C GLN A 97 27.45 -13.98 3.21
N MET A 98 27.66 -12.78 3.75
CA MET A 98 28.82 -12.45 4.57
C MET A 98 28.38 -11.59 5.76
N TYR A 99 29.17 -11.65 6.82
CA TYR A 99 28.85 -11.09 8.13
C TYR A 99 30.09 -10.41 8.71
N ARG A 100 29.90 -9.30 9.44
CA ARG A 100 31.01 -8.60 10.12
C ARG A 100 31.40 -9.35 11.40
N SER A 101 32.70 -9.55 11.61
CA SER A 101 33.24 -10.20 12.80
C SER A 101 33.17 -9.28 14.02
N PHE A 102 32.60 -9.77 15.13
CA PHE A 102 32.61 -9.05 16.42
C PHE A 102 33.80 -9.41 17.30
N TYR A 103 34.61 -10.39 16.90
CA TYR A 103 35.79 -10.82 17.66
C TYR A 103 36.82 -9.70 17.82
N PHE A 104 36.89 -8.80 16.84
CA PHE A 104 37.75 -7.64 16.84
C PHE A 104 36.83 -6.44 17.01
N SER A 105 36.88 -5.79 18.17
CA SER A 105 36.00 -4.65 18.46
C SER A 105 36.28 -3.49 17.51
N HIS A 106 35.37 -2.51 17.46
CA HIS A 106 35.56 -1.25 16.74
C HIS A 106 36.85 -0.51 17.14
N GLU A 107 37.44 -0.82 18.29
CA GLU A 107 38.68 -0.20 18.76
C GLU A 107 39.93 -0.72 18.03
N SER A 108 39.86 -1.88 17.37
CA SER A 108 41.03 -2.53 16.77
C SER A 108 41.48 -1.94 15.43
N GLU A 109 40.80 -0.92 14.89
CA GLU A 109 40.97 -0.37 13.51
C GLU A 109 40.86 -1.42 12.38
N VAL A 110 40.57 -2.68 12.71
CA VAL A 110 40.55 -3.80 11.79
C VAL A 110 39.12 -4.31 11.67
N ASP A 111 38.57 -4.18 10.46
CA ASP A 111 37.29 -4.77 10.08
C ASP A 111 37.52 -6.06 9.30
N LEU A 112 37.08 -7.18 9.88
CA LEU A 112 37.10 -8.48 9.22
C LEU A 112 35.68 -8.97 8.99
N PHE A 113 35.43 -9.52 7.81
CA PHE A 113 34.16 -10.12 7.42
C PHE A 113 34.35 -11.60 7.21
N TYR A 114 33.41 -12.42 7.67
CA TYR A 114 33.43 -13.87 7.48
C TYR A 114 32.24 -14.32 6.64
N SER A 115 32.39 -15.44 5.94
CA SER A 115 31.30 -16.08 5.22
C SER A 115 31.27 -17.57 5.50
N TYR A 116 30.11 -18.05 5.96
CA TYR A 116 29.80 -19.48 5.99
C TYR A 116 29.38 -19.98 4.60
N GLY A 117 28.69 -19.16 3.81
CA GLY A 117 28.22 -19.48 2.45
C GLY A 117 29.37 -19.82 1.49
N THR A 118 30.45 -19.02 1.51
CA THR A 118 31.69 -19.29 0.77
C THR A 118 32.23 -20.70 0.99
N CYS A 119 31.98 -21.27 2.17
CA CYS A 119 32.46 -22.57 2.60
C CYS A 119 31.37 -23.66 2.62
N ASN A 120 30.21 -23.40 2.02
CA ASN A 120 29.06 -24.30 1.99
C ASN A 120 28.55 -24.66 3.41
N GLY A 121 28.65 -23.73 4.35
CA GLY A 121 28.08 -23.79 5.70
C GLY A 121 26.88 -22.85 5.87
N THR A 122 26.27 -22.85 7.06
CA THR A 122 25.21 -21.90 7.45
C THR A 122 25.63 -21.05 8.65
N ALA A 123 25.24 -19.78 8.65
CA ALA A 123 25.51 -18.83 9.73
C ALA A 123 24.38 -18.76 10.78
N ASP A 124 23.24 -19.43 10.55
CA ASP A 124 22.01 -19.23 11.33
C ASP A 124 22.20 -19.47 12.84
N ASP A 125 23.05 -20.42 13.22
CA ASP A 125 23.27 -20.77 14.62
C ASP A 125 24.21 -19.79 15.33
N TRP A 126 25.23 -19.27 14.63
CA TRP A 126 26.14 -18.27 15.20
C TRP A 126 25.43 -16.93 15.47
N LEU A 127 24.55 -16.50 14.55
CA LEU A 127 23.86 -15.20 14.68
C LEU A 127 23.00 -15.11 15.95
N LYS A 128 22.41 -16.23 16.38
CA LYS A 128 21.60 -16.30 17.63
C LYS A 128 22.43 -15.99 18.87
N VAL A 129 23.70 -16.41 18.90
CA VAL A 129 24.63 -16.19 20.02
C VAL A 129 25.14 -14.76 20.02
N GLU A 130 25.42 -14.23 18.83
CA GLU A 130 26.00 -12.92 18.64
C GLU A 130 25.05 -11.78 19.07
N GLU A 131 23.75 -11.91 18.82
CA GLU A 131 22.73 -10.94 19.22
C GLU A 131 22.71 -10.66 20.73
N GLN A 132 23.09 -11.64 21.57
CA GLN A 132 23.03 -11.53 23.03
C GLN A 132 24.18 -10.71 23.63
N LYS A 133 25.26 -10.43 22.87
CA LYS A 133 26.53 -9.93 23.42
C LYS A 133 26.91 -8.48 23.01
N LYS A 134 26.06 -7.76 22.27
CA LYS A 134 26.39 -6.40 21.76
C LYS A 134 26.04 -5.27 22.75
N ALA A 135 27.02 -4.46 23.14
CA ALA A 135 26.84 -3.16 23.82
C ALA A 135 27.44 -2.02 22.97
N PHE A 136 26.74 -0.90 22.87
CA PHE A 136 27.10 0.23 21.98
C PHE A 136 28.05 1.20 22.70
N GLY A 137 29.31 1.28 22.26
CA GLY A 137 30.36 2.11 22.87
C GLY A 137 30.99 3.10 21.88
N GLY A 138 30.25 4.12 21.45
CA GLY A 138 30.79 5.14 20.53
C GLY A 138 31.02 4.60 19.12
N ILE A 139 29.98 3.99 18.53
CA ILE A 139 30.08 3.23 17.28
C ILE A 139 29.95 4.12 16.04
N ASP A 140 30.55 3.67 14.94
CA ASP A 140 30.28 4.17 13.60
C ASP A 140 29.18 3.30 12.98
N LEU A 141 28.12 3.93 12.49
CA LEU A 141 26.98 3.24 11.91
C LEU A 141 27.13 3.15 10.39
N VAL A 142 26.85 1.98 9.83
CA VAL A 142 26.68 1.80 8.38
C VAL A 142 25.19 1.77 8.06
N ALA A 143 24.71 2.74 7.28
CA ALA A 143 23.32 2.84 6.87
C ALA A 143 23.16 2.46 5.39
N ASN A 144 22.51 1.34 5.08
CA ASN A 144 22.23 1.00 3.68
C ASN A 144 20.97 1.70 3.16
N ILE A 145 20.96 1.99 1.86
CA ILE A 145 19.89 2.73 1.19
C ILE A 145 19.33 1.89 0.04
N PRO A 146 18.06 1.43 0.10
CA PRO A 146 17.50 0.52 -0.90
C PRO A 146 17.34 1.15 -2.29
N THR A 147 17.15 2.47 -2.36
CA THR A 147 16.79 3.17 -3.61
C THR A 147 16.88 4.69 -3.43
N TYR A 148 16.90 5.43 -4.53
CA TYR A 148 16.99 6.90 -4.54
C TYR A 148 15.63 7.56 -4.59
N LEU A 149 15.42 8.58 -3.79
CA LEU A 149 14.23 9.39 -3.88
C LEU A 149 14.48 10.87 -3.56
N PHE A 150 14.34 11.71 -4.57
CA PHE A 150 14.41 13.16 -4.39
C PHE A 150 13.09 13.71 -3.78
N PRO A 151 13.14 14.63 -2.80
CA PRO A 151 14.33 15.22 -2.15
C PRO A 151 14.75 14.49 -0.85
N ILE A 152 14.21 13.30 -0.59
CA ILE A 152 14.40 12.61 0.69
C ILE A 152 15.82 12.05 0.84
N MET A 153 16.31 11.34 -0.17
CA MET A 153 17.61 10.69 -0.18
C MET A 153 18.03 10.32 -1.59
N TYR A 154 19.02 11.01 -2.14
CA TYR A 154 19.45 10.87 -3.52
C TYR A 154 20.96 11.10 -3.63
N LYS A 155 21.55 10.78 -4.78
CA LYS A 155 22.93 11.18 -5.11
C LYS A 155 22.91 12.20 -6.24
N ARG A 156 23.98 12.98 -6.34
CA ARG A 156 24.26 13.82 -7.51
C ARG A 156 25.42 13.22 -8.30
N ASP A 157 25.38 13.41 -9.61
CA ASP A 157 26.53 13.09 -10.44
C ASP A 157 27.66 14.11 -10.16
N ASN A 158 28.84 13.62 -9.82
CA ASN A 158 30.01 14.45 -9.52
C ASN A 158 30.45 15.32 -10.71
N VAL A 159 30.10 14.94 -11.95
CA VAL A 159 30.50 15.68 -13.17
C VAL A 159 29.45 16.71 -13.56
N THR A 160 28.17 16.33 -13.54
CA THR A 160 27.08 17.18 -14.05
C THR A 160 26.34 17.96 -12.96
N ASP A 161 26.51 17.59 -11.68
CA ASP A 161 25.74 18.10 -10.52
C ASP A 161 24.22 17.84 -10.61
N GLU A 162 23.80 17.01 -11.56
CA GLU A 162 22.41 16.62 -11.74
C GLU A 162 22.00 15.56 -10.72
N VAL A 163 20.74 15.63 -10.28
CA VAL A 163 20.15 14.65 -9.36
C VAL A 163 19.99 13.31 -10.08
N LEU A 164 20.61 12.26 -9.55
CA LEU A 164 20.44 10.91 -10.06
C LEU A 164 19.04 10.40 -9.67
N THR A 165 18.20 10.23 -10.68
CA THR A 165 16.80 9.80 -10.51
C THR A 165 16.62 8.29 -10.65
N SER A 166 17.65 7.56 -11.08
CA SER A 166 17.63 6.11 -11.28
C SER A 166 18.84 5.44 -10.66
N THR A 167 18.68 4.19 -10.21
CA THR A 167 19.78 3.35 -9.69
C THR A 167 20.65 2.85 -10.85
N GLY A 168 21.60 3.68 -11.30
CA GLY A 168 22.67 3.32 -12.24
C GLY A 168 23.86 2.66 -11.55
N ASP A 169 25.02 2.59 -12.21
CA ASP A 169 26.25 2.07 -11.62
C ASP A 169 26.74 2.95 -10.45
N GLU A 170 26.41 4.24 -10.50
CA GLU A 170 26.65 5.25 -9.46
C GLU A 170 25.92 4.92 -8.14
N TYR A 171 24.87 4.09 -8.20
CA TYR A 171 24.22 3.55 -7.00
C TYR A 171 25.16 2.69 -6.18
N PHE A 172 25.99 1.88 -6.84
CA PHE A 172 26.92 0.99 -6.17
C PHE A 172 28.23 1.68 -5.75
N ASP A 173 28.48 2.91 -6.20
CA ASP A 173 29.67 3.67 -5.81
C ASP A 173 29.49 4.38 -4.45
N ASN A 174 30.11 3.87 -3.40
CA ASN A 174 30.06 4.48 -2.06
C ASN A 174 30.85 5.81 -1.96
N ASN A 175 31.68 6.15 -2.94
CA ASN A 175 32.44 7.41 -2.94
C ASN A 175 31.56 8.62 -3.25
N VAL A 176 30.40 8.40 -3.88
CA VAL A 176 29.42 9.45 -4.14
C VAL A 176 28.49 9.59 -2.92
N PRO A 177 28.52 10.73 -2.21
CA PRO A 177 27.76 10.91 -0.98
C PRO A 177 26.25 10.96 -1.24
N TYR A 178 25.48 10.52 -0.26
CA TYR A 178 24.02 10.66 -0.27
C TYR A 178 23.61 12.01 0.32
N GLU A 179 22.68 12.68 -0.35
CA GLU A 179 22.10 13.95 0.05
C GLU A 179 20.59 13.81 0.30
N GLY A 180 20.02 14.68 1.13
CA GLY A 180 18.56 14.81 1.28
C GLY A 180 18.09 14.98 2.72
N VAL A 181 16.77 14.94 2.90
CA VAL A 181 16.12 15.10 4.21
C VAL A 181 16.62 14.07 5.23
N TYR A 182 16.82 12.82 4.82
CA TYR A 182 17.18 11.73 5.72
C TYR A 182 18.63 11.75 6.19
N PRO A 183 19.64 11.96 5.31
CA PRO A 183 20.99 12.23 5.76
C PRO A 183 21.09 13.41 6.73
N THR A 184 20.42 14.53 6.43
CA THR A 184 20.36 15.69 7.34
C THR A 184 19.66 15.38 8.67
N TYR A 185 18.65 14.51 8.66
CA TYR A 185 17.98 14.06 9.88
C TYR A 185 18.91 13.22 10.77
N LEU A 186 19.65 12.28 10.19
CA LEU A 186 20.62 11.45 10.90
C LEU A 186 21.81 12.27 11.42
N GLU A 187 22.29 13.27 10.68
CA GLU A 187 23.29 14.22 11.17
C GLU A 187 22.82 14.98 12.42
N ARG A 188 21.51 15.29 12.53
CA ARG A 188 20.96 15.89 13.74
C ARG A 188 20.90 14.90 14.90
N ILE A 189 20.58 13.64 14.64
CA ILE A 189 20.64 12.57 15.65
C ILE A 189 22.07 12.40 16.15
N LEU A 190 23.06 12.36 15.26
CA LEU A 190 24.49 12.31 15.59
C LEU A 190 24.87 13.42 16.58
N LYS A 191 24.48 14.67 16.27
CA LYS A 191 24.72 15.82 17.15
C LYS A 191 24.03 15.71 18.51
N MET A 192 22.84 15.11 18.57
CA MET A 192 22.10 14.90 19.82
C MET A 192 22.63 13.73 20.65
N SER A 193 23.32 12.76 20.01
CA SER A 193 23.87 11.57 20.66
C SER A 193 25.07 11.86 21.57
N ASN A 194 25.56 13.10 21.63
CA ASN A 194 26.65 13.52 22.51
C ASN A 194 27.93 12.66 22.42
N GLY A 195 28.20 12.08 21.24
CA GLY A 195 29.37 11.24 20.98
C GLY A 195 29.11 9.73 21.10
N ASP A 196 27.89 9.30 21.45
CA ASP A 196 27.51 7.88 21.48
C ASP A 196 27.51 7.26 20.07
N ILE A 197 27.25 8.08 19.05
CA ILE A 197 27.41 7.72 17.64
C ILE A 197 28.43 8.67 17.03
N LYS A 198 29.53 8.12 16.51
CA LYS A 198 30.63 8.92 15.95
C LYS A 198 30.33 9.40 14.54
N ASN A 199 29.99 8.47 13.65
CA ASN A 199 29.67 8.76 12.26
C ASN A 199 28.56 7.84 11.71
N VAL A 200 27.93 8.26 10.62
CA VAL A 200 27.03 7.41 9.82
C VAL A 200 27.56 7.37 8.39
N THR A 201 28.03 6.21 7.95
CA THR A 201 28.46 5.95 6.58
C THR A 201 27.30 5.36 5.80
N TYR A 202 26.94 5.98 4.68
CA TYR A 202 25.86 5.50 3.83
C TYR A 202 26.38 4.54 2.76
N THR A 203 25.65 3.45 2.53
CA THR A 203 25.99 2.46 1.52
C THR A 203 24.78 1.99 0.74
N HIS A 204 25.01 1.23 -0.32
CA HIS A 204 23.96 0.57 -1.09
C HIS A 204 23.63 -0.82 -0.53
N VAL A 205 22.46 -1.34 -0.90
CA VAL A 205 22.06 -2.72 -0.60
C VAL A 205 22.93 -3.71 -1.39
N SER A 206 23.32 -4.82 -0.77
CA SER A 206 24.15 -5.85 -1.39
C SER A 206 23.46 -6.49 -2.61
N LYS A 207 24.25 -6.97 -3.57
CA LYS A 207 23.69 -7.66 -4.75
C LYS A 207 23.06 -8.99 -4.36
N ALA A 208 23.72 -9.75 -3.47
CA ALA A 208 23.20 -11.00 -2.89
C ALA A 208 21.80 -10.81 -2.28
N ALA A 209 21.59 -9.78 -1.44
CA ALA A 209 20.28 -9.55 -0.85
C ALA A 209 19.22 -9.15 -1.90
N LYS A 210 19.59 -8.39 -2.94
CA LYS A 210 18.69 -8.08 -4.05
C LYS A 210 18.30 -9.33 -4.86
N LEU A 211 19.22 -10.28 -5.03
CA LEU A 211 18.95 -11.55 -5.70
C LEU A 211 18.08 -12.48 -4.84
N ALA A 212 18.30 -12.50 -3.52
CA ALA A 212 17.47 -13.23 -2.57
C ALA A 212 16.04 -12.65 -2.48
N TYR A 213 15.89 -11.33 -2.62
CA TYR A 213 14.60 -10.62 -2.53
C TYR A 213 14.32 -9.75 -3.76
N PRO A 214 14.13 -10.34 -4.95
CA PRO A 214 14.02 -9.60 -6.21
C PRO A 214 12.75 -8.75 -6.30
N GLY A 215 11.73 -9.07 -5.50
CA GLY A 215 10.47 -8.33 -5.46
C GLY A 215 10.47 -7.10 -4.56
N SER A 216 11.53 -6.85 -3.77
CA SER A 216 11.55 -5.76 -2.79
C SER A 216 12.98 -5.42 -2.34
N SER A 217 13.52 -4.32 -2.86
CA SER A 217 14.83 -3.77 -2.43
C SER A 217 14.87 -3.40 -0.95
N PHE A 218 13.72 -3.10 -0.35
CA PHE A 218 13.56 -2.83 1.09
C PHE A 218 13.72 -4.08 1.92
N THR A 219 13.16 -5.20 1.46
CA THR A 219 13.33 -6.50 2.14
C THR A 219 14.78 -6.95 2.01
N ALA A 220 15.42 -6.73 0.86
CA ALA A 220 16.85 -6.90 0.69
C ALA A 220 17.67 -6.02 1.66
N ALA A 221 17.29 -4.75 1.83
CA ALA A 221 17.97 -3.86 2.77
C ALA A 221 17.85 -4.31 4.23
N VAL A 222 16.69 -4.85 4.62
CA VAL A 222 16.51 -5.48 5.95
C VAL A 222 17.40 -6.72 6.09
N SER A 223 17.50 -7.53 5.05
CA SER A 223 18.36 -8.73 5.06
C SER A 223 19.83 -8.37 5.25
N ASP A 224 20.31 -7.29 4.65
CA ASP A 224 21.67 -6.78 4.92
C ASP A 224 21.87 -6.39 6.39
N ILE A 225 20.86 -5.83 7.07
CA ILE A 225 20.93 -5.55 8.51
C ILE A 225 21.00 -6.84 9.31
N GLN A 226 20.13 -7.80 8.99
CA GLN A 226 20.11 -9.12 9.62
C GLN A 226 21.48 -9.81 9.48
N HIS A 227 22.19 -9.58 8.37
CA HIS A 227 23.53 -10.11 8.14
C HIS A 227 24.66 -9.22 8.66
N GLY A 228 24.37 -8.09 9.33
CA GLY A 228 25.38 -7.19 9.89
C GLY A 228 26.24 -6.48 8.82
N LEU A 229 25.75 -6.41 7.57
CA LEU A 229 26.37 -5.62 6.50
C LEU A 229 26.04 -4.13 6.60
N ALA A 230 24.94 -3.82 7.27
CA ALA A 230 24.55 -2.49 7.66
C ALA A 230 24.01 -2.53 9.09
N ASP A 231 24.28 -1.52 9.88
CA ASP A 231 23.73 -1.40 11.23
C ASP A 231 22.29 -0.88 11.22
N MET A 232 21.93 -0.17 10.14
CA MET A 232 20.57 0.29 9.91
C MET A 232 20.26 0.40 8.43
N SER A 233 18.98 0.45 8.10
CA SER A 233 18.53 0.83 6.76
C SER A 233 17.72 2.09 6.85
N ASN A 234 17.98 2.99 5.92
CA ASN A 234 17.17 4.16 5.74
C ASN A 234 16.73 4.23 4.28
N GLY A 235 15.45 4.42 4.02
CA GLY A 235 14.96 4.38 2.65
C GLY A 235 13.55 4.89 2.51
N VAL A 236 13.28 5.46 1.34
CA VAL A 236 11.93 5.73 0.85
C VAL A 236 11.89 5.26 -0.60
N SER A 237 10.86 4.53 -0.97
CA SER A 237 10.62 4.00 -2.31
C SER A 237 10.21 5.11 -3.26
N PRO A 238 10.95 5.31 -4.37
CA PRO A 238 10.48 6.11 -5.48
C PRO A 238 9.54 5.28 -6.36
N SER A 239 8.24 5.59 -6.35
CA SER A 239 7.32 5.02 -7.34
C SER A 239 7.50 5.70 -8.70
N TRP A 240 8.65 5.55 -9.37
CA TRP A 240 8.85 6.10 -10.73
C TRP A 240 9.76 5.28 -11.67
N ARG A 241 9.16 4.90 -12.81
CA ARG A 241 9.78 5.01 -14.13
C ARG A 241 8.98 6.04 -14.94
N PRO A 242 9.61 6.94 -15.71
CA PRO A 242 8.95 7.66 -16.80
C PRO A 242 8.65 6.69 -17.94
N ALA A 243 7.57 5.91 -17.84
CA ALA A 243 6.98 5.35 -19.04
C ALA A 243 6.31 6.51 -19.78
N ARG A 244 6.80 6.80 -21.00
CA ARG A 244 6.15 7.69 -21.96
C ARG A 244 4.75 7.18 -22.28
N VAL A 245 3.77 7.43 -21.43
CA VAL A 245 2.35 7.34 -21.76
C VAL A 245 1.69 8.60 -21.21
N SER A 246 1.76 9.62 -22.06
CA SER A 246 0.87 10.77 -22.05
C SER A 246 -0.55 10.26 -22.31
N CYS A 247 -1.30 9.92 -21.26
CA CYS A 247 -2.74 9.70 -21.34
C CYS A 247 -3.36 10.12 -20.00
N ILE A 248 -3.50 11.44 -19.83
CA ILE A 248 -4.54 12.19 -19.10
C ILE A 248 -3.88 13.49 -18.62
N ALA A 249 -4.43 14.59 -19.11
CA ALA A 249 -3.84 15.92 -19.08
C ALA A 249 -3.51 16.44 -17.66
N GLY A 250 -2.31 17.03 -17.52
CA GLY A 250 -2.25 18.42 -17.06
C GLY A 250 -1.61 18.74 -15.72
N THR A 251 -1.03 17.80 -14.98
CA THR A 251 -0.18 18.14 -13.82
C THR A 251 1.08 17.28 -13.83
N ASN A 252 2.25 17.92 -13.78
CA ASN A 252 3.54 17.28 -13.57
C ASN A 252 3.42 16.35 -12.35
N GLY A 253 3.26 15.05 -12.60
CA GLY A 253 3.02 14.06 -11.57
C GLY A 253 4.23 13.97 -10.66
N THR A 254 4.11 14.54 -9.46
CA THR A 254 5.09 14.34 -8.40
C THR A 254 5.18 12.85 -8.10
N PRO A 255 6.40 12.28 -8.02
CA PRO A 255 6.61 10.92 -7.55
C PRO A 255 5.87 10.67 -6.23
N ILE A 256 5.09 9.60 -6.18
CA ILE A 256 4.50 9.14 -4.92
C ILE A 256 5.61 8.34 -4.23
N ASN A 257 5.99 8.82 -3.06
CA ASN A 257 7.06 8.24 -2.26
C ASN A 257 6.45 7.17 -1.36
N GLN A 258 6.82 5.89 -1.51
CA GLN A 258 6.37 4.87 -0.55
C GLN A 258 7.39 4.73 0.59
N PRO A 259 7.01 4.94 1.85
CA PRO A 259 7.95 4.81 2.96
C PRO A 259 8.38 3.35 3.21
N PHE A 260 9.46 3.18 3.96
CA PHE A 260 9.89 1.90 4.49
C PHE A 260 8.80 1.31 5.41
N TRP A 261 7.94 0.44 4.89
CA TRP A 261 6.88 -0.17 5.70
C TRP A 261 7.42 -1.20 6.69
N VAL A 262 6.87 -1.15 7.91
CA VAL A 262 7.06 -2.17 8.93
C VAL A 262 6.10 -3.32 8.62
N THR A 263 6.63 -4.45 8.16
CA THR A 263 5.86 -5.66 7.84
C THR A 263 6.21 -6.78 8.81
N SER A 264 5.30 -7.74 8.96
CA SER A 264 5.50 -8.91 9.81
C SER A 264 6.71 -9.74 9.37
N GLN A 265 6.94 -9.89 8.07
CA GLN A 265 8.14 -10.52 7.53
C GLN A 265 9.41 -9.79 7.96
N ARG A 266 9.44 -8.45 7.87
CA ARG A 266 10.63 -7.65 8.21
C ARG A 266 10.89 -7.59 9.71
N LEU A 267 9.84 -7.57 10.52
CA LEU A 267 9.94 -7.63 11.98
C LEU A 267 10.55 -8.94 12.49
N LYS A 268 10.49 -10.02 11.71
CA LYS A 268 11.17 -11.29 12.03
C LYS A 268 12.67 -11.24 11.74
N MET A 269 13.12 -10.32 10.89
CA MET A 269 14.52 -10.23 10.45
C MET A 269 15.31 -9.16 11.22
N THR A 270 14.66 -8.05 11.59
CA THR A 270 15.30 -6.98 12.36
C THR A 270 14.29 -6.24 13.23
N SER A 271 14.83 -5.52 14.22
CA SER A 271 14.06 -4.56 15.01
C SER A 271 13.79 -3.26 14.22
N PHE A 272 12.67 -2.61 14.53
CA PHE A 272 12.28 -1.33 13.95
C PHE A 272 12.15 -0.27 15.04
N THR A 273 12.49 0.97 14.69
CA THR A 273 12.22 2.13 15.55
C THR A 273 10.74 2.50 15.53
N ILE A 274 10.37 3.46 16.38
CA ILE A 274 9.03 4.05 16.36
C ILE A 274 8.80 4.69 14.98
N PRO A 275 7.69 4.38 14.29
CA PRO A 275 7.42 4.94 12.97
C PRO A 275 7.30 6.47 13.03
N ILE A 276 8.05 7.14 12.17
CA ILE A 276 8.03 8.61 12.04
C ILE A 276 6.70 9.07 11.43
N THR A 277 6.12 8.25 10.54
CA THR A 277 4.84 8.51 9.88
C THR A 277 3.99 7.24 9.87
N TYR A 278 2.67 7.42 9.96
CA TYR A 278 1.70 6.33 9.84
C TYR A 278 1.05 6.41 8.46
N ASP A 279 1.27 5.37 7.66
CA ASP A 279 0.59 5.22 6.38
C ASP A 279 -0.77 4.53 6.60
N LYS A 280 -1.84 5.11 6.05
CA LYS A 280 -3.19 4.54 6.17
C LYS A 280 -3.52 3.81 4.87
N SER A 281 -3.77 2.51 4.96
CA SER A 281 -4.30 1.75 3.83
C SER A 281 -5.70 2.26 3.48
N VAL A 282 -5.85 2.85 2.30
CA VAL A 282 -7.12 3.35 1.78
C VAL A 282 -7.54 2.51 0.58
N LEU A 283 -8.84 2.21 0.49
CA LEU A 283 -9.42 1.60 -0.71
C LEU A 283 -9.63 2.70 -1.74
N VAL A 284 -8.86 2.65 -2.83
CA VAL A 284 -9.01 3.57 -3.96
C VAL A 284 -10.03 2.99 -4.92
N ILE A 285 -11.14 3.69 -5.10
CA ILE A 285 -12.18 3.35 -6.06
C ILE A 285 -12.25 4.44 -7.13
N PRO A 286 -12.59 4.10 -8.38
CA PRO A 286 -12.88 5.12 -9.37
C PRO A 286 -14.00 6.00 -8.81
N ARG A 287 -13.95 7.30 -9.11
CA ARG A 287 -15.15 8.11 -8.94
C ARG A 287 -16.21 7.48 -9.84
N PRO A 288 -17.34 7.02 -9.29
CA PRO A 288 -18.34 6.34 -10.10
C PRO A 288 -18.75 7.30 -11.20
N GLY A 289 -18.60 6.84 -12.44
CA GLY A 289 -18.92 7.63 -13.61
C GLY A 289 -20.38 8.07 -13.52
N LYS A 290 -20.63 9.34 -13.84
CA LYS A 290 -22.00 9.76 -14.13
C LYS A 290 -22.40 8.97 -15.37
N SER A 291 -23.26 7.96 -15.24
CA SER A 291 -23.91 7.38 -16.42
C SER A 291 -24.80 8.48 -16.98
N ASP A 292 -24.27 9.26 -17.93
CA ASP A 292 -24.99 10.33 -18.63
C ASP A 292 -25.86 9.75 -19.74
N THR A 293 -26.38 8.54 -19.56
CA THR A 293 -27.34 7.97 -20.47
C THR A 293 -28.64 8.76 -20.33
N LEU A 294 -29.21 9.24 -21.45
CA LEU A 294 -30.45 10.04 -21.44
C LEU A 294 -31.58 9.35 -20.66
N LYS A 295 -31.64 8.01 -20.72
CA LYS A 295 -32.62 7.21 -19.97
C LYS A 295 -32.50 7.43 -18.46
N ASP A 296 -31.28 7.44 -17.92
CA ASP A 296 -31.04 7.63 -16.49
C ASP A 296 -31.40 9.06 -16.07
N GLN A 297 -31.15 10.04 -16.94
CA GLN A 297 -31.56 11.43 -16.70
C GLN A 297 -33.09 11.58 -16.70
N VAL A 298 -33.80 10.90 -17.59
CA VAL A 298 -35.28 10.91 -17.62
C VAL A 298 -35.86 10.22 -16.39
N VAL A 299 -35.29 9.09 -15.97
CA VAL A 299 -35.76 8.38 -14.76
C VAL A 299 -35.57 9.23 -13.51
N LYS A 300 -34.46 9.98 -13.40
CA LYS A 300 -34.21 10.91 -12.28
C LYS A 300 -35.28 11.99 -12.12
N VAL A 301 -35.94 12.38 -13.22
CA VAL A 301 -37.04 13.37 -13.17
C VAL A 301 -38.31 12.76 -12.55
N LEU A 302 -38.52 11.45 -12.69
CA LEU A 302 -39.72 10.75 -12.16
C LEU A 302 -39.53 10.23 -10.72
N GLU A 303 -38.29 10.07 -10.28
CA GLU A 303 -37.88 9.59 -8.95
C GLU A 303 -38.35 10.41 -7.72
N PRO A 304 -38.60 11.74 -7.80
CA PRO A 304 -39.03 12.53 -6.64
C PRO A 304 -40.32 12.04 -5.98
N PHE A 305 -41.14 11.29 -6.73
CA PHE A 305 -42.38 10.68 -6.26
C PHE A 305 -42.34 9.17 -6.44
N SER A 306 -42.78 8.43 -5.42
CA SER A 306 -42.98 6.99 -5.53
C SER A 306 -44.04 6.68 -6.57
N TYR A 307 -43.94 5.51 -7.22
CA TYR A 307 -44.96 5.05 -8.18
C TYR A 307 -46.37 5.04 -7.58
N GLY A 308 -46.49 4.78 -6.27
CA GLY A 308 -47.77 4.87 -5.55
C GLY A 308 -48.35 6.28 -5.52
N LEU A 309 -47.51 7.31 -5.30
CA LEU A 309 -47.96 8.70 -5.31
C LEU A 309 -48.36 9.15 -6.71
N TRP A 310 -47.59 8.77 -7.75
CA TRP A 310 -47.98 9.01 -9.15
C TRP A 310 -49.34 8.37 -9.47
N GLY A 311 -49.55 7.12 -9.04
CA GLY A 311 -50.83 6.45 -9.18
C GLY A 311 -51.97 7.20 -8.47
N LEU A 312 -51.73 7.71 -7.25
CA LEU A 312 -52.71 8.48 -6.49
C LEU A 312 -53.03 9.82 -7.18
N LEU A 313 -52.03 10.52 -7.71
CA LEU A 313 -52.23 11.74 -8.49
C LEU A 313 -53.09 11.47 -9.73
N VAL A 314 -52.78 10.45 -10.52
CA VAL A 314 -53.58 10.05 -11.69
C VAL A 314 -55.00 9.67 -11.27
N ALA A 315 -55.16 8.91 -10.19
CA ALA A 315 -56.47 8.56 -9.65
C ALA A 315 -57.27 9.79 -9.20
N SER A 316 -56.62 10.79 -8.60
CA SER A 316 -57.27 12.05 -8.19
C SER A 316 -57.75 12.87 -9.38
N ILE A 317 -56.97 12.92 -10.47
CA ILE A 317 -57.35 13.57 -11.74
C ILE A 317 -58.57 12.84 -12.34
N PHE A 318 -58.54 11.51 -12.32
CA PHE A 318 -59.64 10.69 -12.83
C PHE A 318 -60.94 10.87 -12.02
N ILE A 319 -60.86 10.85 -10.68
CA ILE A 319 -62.01 11.05 -9.80
C ILE A 319 -62.60 12.46 -9.97
N THR A 320 -61.76 13.49 -10.06
CA THR A 320 -62.23 14.87 -10.25
C THR A 320 -62.85 15.11 -11.64
N ALA A 321 -62.36 14.44 -12.68
CA ALA A 321 -62.98 14.42 -14.00
C ALA A 321 -64.36 13.73 -13.96
N LEU A 322 -64.46 12.56 -13.32
CA LEU A 322 -65.74 11.84 -13.14
C LEU A 322 -66.77 12.70 -12.39
N LEU A 323 -66.37 13.31 -11.27
CA LEU A 323 -67.25 14.16 -10.48
C LEU A 323 -67.67 15.42 -11.25
N SER A 324 -66.75 16.01 -12.04
CA SER A 324 -67.04 17.15 -12.91
C SER A 324 -68.13 16.82 -13.93
N VAL A 325 -68.00 15.70 -14.64
CA VAL A 325 -69.01 15.23 -15.61
C VAL A 325 -70.35 14.96 -14.92
N TRP A 326 -70.33 14.30 -13.76
CA TRP A 326 -71.55 13.98 -13.01
C TRP A 326 -72.29 15.22 -12.49
N ILE A 327 -71.57 16.23 -12.01
CA ILE A 327 -72.16 17.49 -11.55
C ILE A 327 -72.73 18.28 -12.74
N LYS A 328 -72.01 18.34 -13.87
CA LYS A 328 -72.47 19.03 -15.09
C LYS A 328 -73.75 18.41 -15.66
N ASP A 329 -73.87 17.09 -15.64
CA ASP A 329 -75.03 16.36 -16.16
C ASP A 329 -76.31 16.67 -15.36
N LYS A 330 -76.22 16.70 -14.03
CA LYS A 330 -77.35 17.04 -13.14
C LYS A 330 -77.92 18.45 -13.35
N THR A 331 -77.11 19.38 -13.83
CA THR A 331 -77.56 20.75 -14.15
C THR A 331 -78.26 20.85 -15.51
N ILE A 332 -77.94 19.98 -16.46
CA ILE A 332 -78.52 20.02 -17.81
C ILE A 332 -79.95 19.44 -17.80
N ASP A 333 -80.20 18.39 -17.03
CA ASP A 333 -81.52 17.73 -16.93
C ASP A 333 -82.61 18.64 -16.30
N LYS A 334 -82.25 19.71 -15.58
CA LYS A 334 -83.23 20.65 -15.00
C LYS A 334 -83.69 21.74 -15.97
N THR A 335 -82.95 21.98 -17.06
CA THR A 335 -83.17 23.14 -17.94
C THR A 335 -83.80 22.76 -19.28
N GLN A 336 -83.79 21.47 -19.66
CA GLN A 336 -84.46 20.97 -20.87
C GLN A 336 -85.59 20.00 -20.50
N GLY A 337 -86.74 20.58 -20.15
CA GLY A 337 -88.01 19.86 -20.14
C GLY A 337 -88.44 19.51 -21.56
N GLY A 338 -88.38 18.23 -21.91
CA GLY A 338 -89.10 17.64 -23.05
C GLY A 338 -88.26 17.35 -24.29
N LEU A 339 -87.77 16.11 -24.42
CA LEU A 339 -88.32 15.12 -25.35
C LEU A 339 -87.52 13.81 -25.25
N ASP A 340 -88.23 12.73 -24.98
CA ASP A 340 -87.75 11.35 -25.04
C ASP A 340 -87.24 11.01 -26.45
N ARG A 341 -85.91 10.93 -26.63
CA ARG A 341 -85.35 10.00 -27.65
C ARG A 341 -83.84 9.74 -27.48
N ARG A 342 -83.55 8.45 -27.34
CA ARG A 342 -82.27 7.72 -27.60
C ARG A 342 -81.29 7.56 -26.45
N VAL A 343 -81.60 6.59 -25.60
CA VAL A 343 -80.74 6.03 -24.55
C VAL A 343 -79.47 5.33 -25.09
N LYS A 344 -79.48 4.78 -26.33
CA LYS A 344 -78.31 4.05 -26.89
C LYS A 344 -77.18 4.93 -27.48
N ARG A 345 -77.42 6.22 -27.75
CA ARG A 345 -76.38 7.18 -28.20
C ARG A 345 -75.69 7.91 -27.03
N ARG A 346 -76.16 7.70 -25.79
CA ARG A 346 -75.64 8.39 -24.59
C ARG A 346 -74.30 7.83 -24.11
N SER A 347 -74.09 6.50 -24.10
CA SER A 347 -72.86 5.90 -23.57
C SER A 347 -71.58 6.41 -24.25
N THR A 348 -71.56 6.45 -25.59
CA THR A 348 -70.41 6.97 -26.36
C THR A 348 -70.22 8.48 -26.19
N ALA A 349 -71.29 9.22 -25.91
CA ALA A 349 -71.20 10.65 -25.60
C ALA A 349 -70.58 10.86 -24.20
N TYR A 350 -70.97 10.07 -23.19
CA TYR A 350 -70.37 10.14 -21.85
C TYR A 350 -68.90 9.77 -21.84
N THR A 351 -68.50 8.71 -22.55
CA THR A 351 -67.07 8.34 -22.62
C THR A 351 -66.24 9.44 -23.29
N ARG A 352 -66.77 10.09 -24.33
CA ARG A 352 -66.10 11.20 -24.99
C ARG A 352 -65.98 12.42 -24.07
N LEU A 353 -67.05 12.79 -23.37
CA LEU A 353 -67.05 13.88 -22.40
C LEU A 353 -66.10 13.61 -21.23
N LEU A 354 -66.03 12.36 -20.77
CA LEU A 354 -65.12 11.96 -19.70
C LEU A 354 -63.66 12.04 -20.14
N VAL A 355 -63.34 11.56 -21.34
CA VAL A 355 -61.97 11.65 -21.88
C VAL A 355 -61.56 13.10 -22.09
N ASP A 356 -62.47 13.94 -22.60
CA ASP A 356 -62.21 15.36 -22.81
C ASP A 356 -61.97 16.09 -21.48
N GLU A 357 -62.81 15.84 -20.47
CA GLU A 357 -62.59 16.38 -19.12
C GLU A 357 -61.32 15.82 -18.47
N LEU A 358 -61.00 14.53 -18.66
CA LEU A 358 -59.76 13.94 -18.14
C LEU A 358 -58.53 14.60 -18.75
N ILE A 359 -58.51 14.80 -20.06
CA ILE A 359 -57.42 15.49 -20.77
C ILE A 359 -57.32 16.93 -20.29
N ARG A 360 -58.46 17.63 -20.18
CA ARG A 360 -58.53 19.01 -19.70
C ARG A 360 -58.00 19.15 -18.26
N LYS A 361 -58.43 18.28 -17.33
CA LYS A 361 -57.93 18.26 -15.94
C LYS A 361 -56.48 17.82 -15.85
N GLY A 362 -56.04 16.90 -16.70
CA GLY A 362 -54.64 16.52 -16.84
C GLY A 362 -53.77 17.70 -17.27
N LEU A 363 -54.20 18.43 -18.30
CA LEU A 363 -53.52 19.65 -18.78
C LEU A 363 -53.44 20.72 -17.68
N PHE A 364 -54.47 20.88 -16.85
CA PHE A 364 -54.43 21.78 -15.68
C PHE A 364 -53.43 21.35 -14.63
N PHE A 365 -53.39 20.05 -14.34
CA PHE A 365 -52.44 19.50 -13.38
C PHE A 365 -51.00 19.73 -13.85
N PHE A 366 -50.69 19.43 -15.11
CA PHE A 366 -49.35 19.61 -15.67
C PHE A 366 -49.01 21.07 -15.98
N GLY A 367 -50.00 21.91 -16.29
CA GLY A 367 -49.83 23.34 -16.56
C GLY A 367 -49.77 24.20 -15.29
N GLY A 368 -50.06 23.64 -14.11
CA GLY A 368 -50.08 24.37 -12.84
C GLY A 368 -51.18 25.43 -12.75
N GLY A 369 -52.21 25.35 -13.59
CA GLY A 369 -53.28 26.35 -13.70
C GLY A 369 -54.66 25.74 -13.52
N VAL A 370 -55.62 26.51 -13.01
CA VAL A 370 -57.03 26.12 -12.93
C VAL A 370 -57.82 27.01 -13.89
N GLU A 371 -58.48 26.43 -14.89
CA GLU A 371 -59.33 27.21 -15.78
C GLU A 371 -60.60 27.70 -15.06
N GLN A 372 -60.92 28.98 -15.26
CA GLN A 372 -62.16 29.57 -14.78
C GLN A 372 -63.25 29.44 -15.84
N ASP A 373 -64.14 28.45 -15.68
CA ASP A 373 -65.40 28.45 -16.40
C ASP A 373 -66.32 29.51 -15.76
N GLU A 374 -66.55 30.64 -16.44
CA GLU A 374 -67.44 31.72 -15.95
C GLU A 374 -68.85 31.20 -15.62
N ASN A 375 -69.35 30.26 -16.42
CA ASN A 375 -70.70 29.70 -16.29
C ASN A 375 -70.81 28.48 -15.35
N SER A 376 -69.79 28.22 -14.52
CA SER A 376 -69.79 27.06 -13.62
C SER A 376 -70.67 27.24 -12.38
N SER A 377 -71.34 26.16 -11.96
CA SER A 377 -72.15 26.12 -10.74
C SER A 377 -71.28 26.23 -9.48
N LEU A 378 -71.82 26.77 -8.38
CA LEU A 378 -71.09 26.96 -7.12
C LEU A 378 -70.43 25.66 -6.59
N PRO A 379 -71.07 24.48 -6.65
CA PRO A 379 -70.42 23.21 -6.26
C PRO A 379 -69.23 22.82 -7.14
N LEU A 380 -69.27 23.15 -8.44
CA LEU A 380 -68.16 22.90 -9.34
C LEU A 380 -66.99 23.84 -9.03
N LYS A 381 -67.27 25.10 -8.69
CA LYS A 381 -66.26 26.08 -8.26
C LYS A 381 -65.55 25.67 -6.98
N THR A 382 -66.27 25.17 -5.97
CA THR A 382 -65.64 24.68 -4.73
C THR A 382 -64.79 23.44 -4.95
N MET A 383 -65.24 22.51 -5.81
CA MET A 383 -64.45 21.34 -6.18
C MET A 383 -63.19 21.72 -6.96
N LEU A 384 -63.29 22.67 -7.90
CA LEU A 384 -62.14 23.20 -8.65
C LEU A 384 -61.15 23.92 -7.74
N LEU A 385 -61.62 24.64 -6.72
CA LEU A 385 -60.77 25.25 -5.71
C LEU A 385 -59.96 24.19 -4.94
N GLY A 386 -60.61 23.13 -4.46
CA GLY A 386 -59.94 22.02 -3.77
C GLY A 386 -58.93 21.30 -4.66
N PHE A 387 -59.27 21.07 -5.93
CA PHE A 387 -58.34 20.49 -6.90
C PHE A 387 -57.17 21.42 -7.21
N GLY A 388 -57.40 22.73 -7.30
CA GLY A 388 -56.35 23.73 -7.43
C GLY A 388 -55.36 23.73 -6.27
N PHE A 389 -55.86 23.59 -5.04
CA PHE A 389 -55.00 23.47 -3.86
C PHE A 389 -54.16 22.19 -3.88
N LEU A 390 -54.74 21.07 -4.34
CA LEU A 390 -54.02 19.82 -4.54
C LEU A 390 -52.91 19.97 -5.60
N ILE A 391 -53.18 20.61 -6.74
CA ILE A 391 -52.18 20.89 -7.78
C ILE A 391 -51.04 21.72 -7.21
N LEU A 392 -51.35 22.80 -6.48
CA LEU A 392 -50.36 23.70 -5.90
C LEU A 392 -49.44 22.96 -4.91
N ILE A 393 -50.00 22.13 -4.03
CA ILE A 393 -49.21 21.32 -3.10
C ILE A 393 -48.37 20.28 -3.84
N ALA A 394 -48.96 19.53 -4.78
CA ALA A 394 -48.25 18.48 -5.50
C ALA A 394 -47.08 19.05 -6.33
N LEU A 395 -47.32 20.15 -7.05
CA LEU A 395 -46.31 20.78 -7.91
C LEU A 395 -45.19 21.42 -7.08
N SER A 396 -45.52 22.10 -5.98
CA SER A 396 -44.51 22.67 -5.07
C SER A 396 -43.65 21.59 -4.41
N ALA A 397 -44.27 20.51 -3.91
CA ALA A 397 -43.55 19.37 -3.33
C ALA A 397 -42.67 18.66 -4.38
N TYR A 398 -43.18 18.50 -5.61
CA TYR A 398 -42.41 17.91 -6.71
C TYR A 398 -41.16 18.72 -7.03
N VAL A 399 -41.29 20.03 -7.24
CA VAL A 399 -40.15 20.91 -7.59
C VAL A 399 -39.13 20.95 -6.45
N ALA A 400 -39.59 21.03 -5.19
CA ALA A 400 -38.70 21.01 -4.03
C ALA A 400 -37.93 19.69 -3.92
N ASN A 401 -38.60 18.55 -4.07
CA ASN A 401 -37.96 17.24 -4.01
C ASN A 401 -37.04 17.02 -5.21
N LEU A 402 -37.43 17.43 -6.42
CA LEU A 402 -36.60 17.34 -7.61
C LEU A 402 -35.29 18.11 -7.43
N ALA A 403 -35.35 19.34 -6.89
CA ALA A 403 -34.14 20.12 -6.60
C ALA A 403 -33.23 19.42 -5.57
N ALA A 404 -33.81 18.82 -4.51
CA ALA A 404 -33.06 18.04 -3.53
C ALA A 404 -32.44 16.76 -4.14
N PHE A 405 -33.14 16.09 -5.05
CA PHE A 405 -32.62 14.89 -5.72
C PHE A 405 -31.54 15.21 -6.75
N LEU A 406 -31.68 16.30 -7.51
CA LEU A 406 -30.66 16.73 -8.48
C LEU A 406 -29.37 17.18 -7.80
N THR A 407 -29.44 17.62 -6.54
CA THR A 407 -28.26 17.95 -5.73
C THR A 407 -27.68 16.74 -5.00
N LYS A 408 -28.43 15.65 -4.83
CA LYS A 408 -27.95 14.39 -4.27
C LYS A 408 -27.22 13.57 -5.34
N THR A 409 -25.91 13.50 -5.23
CA THR A 409 -25.11 12.56 -6.03
C THR A 409 -25.30 11.14 -5.47
N ASN A 410 -26.31 10.42 -5.96
CA ASN A 410 -26.43 8.98 -5.69
C ASN A 410 -25.27 8.26 -6.39
N GLN A 411 -24.23 7.99 -5.62
CA GLN A 411 -23.09 7.18 -6.03
C GLN A 411 -23.21 5.85 -5.31
N GLU A 412 -23.76 4.84 -5.98
CA GLU A 412 -23.60 3.44 -5.56
C GLU A 412 -22.17 3.02 -5.86
N SER A 413 -21.24 3.46 -5.03
CA SER A 413 -19.88 2.95 -5.03
C SER A 413 -19.66 2.07 -3.81
N VAL A 414 -18.76 1.10 -3.96
CA VAL A 414 -18.29 0.30 -2.84
C VAL A 414 -17.45 1.22 -1.96
N LEU A 415 -18.07 1.80 -0.92
CA LEU A 415 -17.42 2.81 -0.09
C LEU A 415 -16.49 2.18 0.95
N THR A 416 -16.67 0.89 1.26
CA THR A 416 -15.94 0.23 2.34
C THR A 416 -15.35 -1.10 1.89
N MET A 417 -14.24 -1.48 2.52
CA MET A 417 -13.61 -2.77 2.33
C MET A 417 -14.56 -3.93 2.66
N THR A 418 -15.37 -3.80 3.72
CA THR A 418 -16.38 -4.81 4.09
C THR A 418 -17.43 -5.03 2.99
N GLN A 419 -17.80 -3.98 2.28
CA GLN A 419 -18.72 -4.09 1.14
C GLN A 419 -18.01 -4.76 -0.04
N ALA A 420 -16.76 -4.41 -0.33
CA ALA A 420 -15.96 -5.03 -1.39
C ALA A 420 -15.83 -6.55 -1.21
N VAL A 421 -15.57 -6.99 0.03
CA VAL A 421 -15.49 -8.41 0.40
C VAL A 421 -16.83 -9.09 0.22
N ARG A 422 -17.93 -8.50 0.73
CA ARG A 422 -19.29 -9.05 0.59
C ARG A 422 -19.75 -9.17 -0.86
N THR A 423 -19.36 -8.24 -1.72
CA THR A 423 -19.69 -8.27 -3.14
C THR A 423 -18.76 -9.18 -3.95
N GLY A 424 -17.74 -9.78 -3.32
CA GLY A 424 -16.75 -10.60 -4.01
C GLY A 424 -15.94 -9.82 -5.05
N THR A 425 -15.75 -8.51 -4.83
CA THR A 425 -14.99 -7.66 -5.75
C THR A 425 -13.51 -8.00 -5.67
N ARG A 426 -12.86 -8.19 -6.81
CA ARG A 426 -11.41 -8.42 -6.87
C ARG A 426 -10.65 -7.11 -6.62
N ILE A 427 -9.74 -7.11 -5.65
CA ILE A 427 -9.02 -5.92 -5.16
C ILE A 427 -7.55 -6.00 -5.54
N CYS A 428 -7.06 -5.00 -6.27
CA CYS A 428 -5.65 -4.87 -6.60
C CYS A 428 -4.87 -4.36 -5.38
N ALA A 429 -3.82 -5.06 -4.99
CA ALA A 429 -3.01 -4.71 -3.82
C ALA A 429 -1.51 -4.81 -4.12
N HIS A 430 -0.72 -4.06 -3.35
CA HIS A 430 0.74 -4.09 -3.45
C HIS A 430 1.30 -5.39 -2.84
N PRO A 431 2.23 -6.10 -3.49
CA PRO A 431 2.73 -7.39 -3.01
C PRO A 431 3.44 -7.31 -1.65
N ALA A 432 4.05 -6.17 -1.31
CA ALA A 432 4.78 -5.99 -0.05
C ALA A 432 3.92 -6.03 1.22
N ILE A 433 2.60 -5.88 1.11
CA ILE A 433 1.64 -5.96 2.23
C ILE A 433 0.70 -7.16 2.12
N ARG A 434 1.13 -8.18 1.37
CA ARG A 434 0.31 -9.37 1.10
C ARG A 434 -0.08 -10.08 2.38
N GLU A 435 0.88 -10.35 3.26
CA GLU A 435 0.65 -11.11 4.49
C GLU A 435 -0.30 -10.35 5.42
N GLU A 436 -0.11 -9.04 5.56
CA GLU A 436 -0.91 -8.17 6.42
C GLU A 436 -2.35 -8.02 5.90
N LEU A 437 -2.53 -7.86 4.59
CA LEU A 437 -3.86 -7.76 3.98
C LEU A 437 -4.60 -9.09 4.00
N ALA A 438 -3.92 -10.20 3.69
CA ALA A 438 -4.50 -11.53 3.73
C ALA A 438 -4.92 -11.92 5.16
N LEU A 439 -4.12 -11.57 6.17
CA LEU A 439 -4.45 -11.80 7.57
C LEU A 439 -5.63 -10.94 8.05
N LYS A 440 -5.70 -9.68 7.61
CA LYS A 440 -6.76 -8.76 8.05
C LYS A 440 -8.09 -8.99 7.32
N TRP A 441 -8.05 -9.47 6.09
CA TRP A 441 -9.20 -9.63 5.20
C TRP A 441 -9.15 -11.01 4.53
N GLU A 442 -9.31 -12.07 5.33
CA GLU A 442 -9.19 -13.46 4.89
C GLU A 442 -10.14 -13.82 3.73
N ASP A 443 -11.35 -13.23 3.73
CA ASP A 443 -12.38 -13.48 2.71
C ASP A 443 -12.25 -12.60 1.44
N ALA A 444 -11.26 -11.70 1.37
CA ALA A 444 -11.12 -10.79 0.24
C ALA A 444 -10.41 -11.45 -0.95
N ASP A 445 -10.94 -11.26 -2.16
CA ASP A 445 -10.26 -11.67 -3.40
C ASP A 445 -9.19 -10.62 -3.78
N PHE A 446 -7.96 -10.81 -3.31
CA PHE A 446 -6.84 -9.95 -3.66
C PHE A 446 -6.09 -10.43 -4.89
N TYR A 447 -5.82 -9.49 -5.79
CA TYR A 447 -4.84 -9.65 -6.86
C TYR A 447 -3.60 -8.82 -6.53
N PHE A 448 -2.48 -9.50 -6.29
CA PHE A 448 -1.20 -8.86 -6.00
C PHE A 448 -0.38 -8.73 -7.28
N HIS A 449 0.10 -7.52 -7.58
CA HIS A 449 0.90 -7.26 -8.78
C HIS A 449 2.15 -8.17 -8.82
N SER A 450 2.35 -8.89 -9.92
CA SER A 450 3.39 -9.92 -10.04
C SER A 450 4.77 -9.39 -10.38
N LYS A 451 4.88 -8.22 -11.03
CA LYS A 451 6.15 -7.71 -11.56
C LYS A 451 6.91 -6.80 -10.61
N GLY A 452 6.46 -6.64 -9.35
CA GLY A 452 7.12 -5.79 -8.36
C GLY A 452 7.22 -4.31 -8.77
N ASN A 453 6.56 -3.89 -9.85
CA ASN A 453 6.38 -2.46 -10.11
C ASN A 453 5.50 -1.94 -8.98
N GLU A 454 5.90 -0.82 -8.37
CA GLU A 454 5.33 -0.24 -7.17
C GLU A 454 3.83 0.17 -7.32
N PHE A 455 3.38 1.25 -6.68
CA PHE A 455 1.99 1.71 -6.73
C PHE A 455 1.39 1.81 -8.15
N ASN A 456 2.19 2.26 -9.12
CA ASN A 456 1.76 2.39 -10.52
C ASN A 456 1.40 1.04 -11.15
N GLY A 457 2.07 -0.06 -10.75
CA GLY A 457 1.75 -1.40 -11.22
C GLY A 457 0.34 -1.82 -10.79
N VAL A 458 -0.01 -1.51 -9.55
CA VAL A 458 -1.34 -1.76 -8.97
C VAL A 458 -2.43 -0.96 -9.71
N LEU A 459 -2.17 0.32 -10.02
CA LEU A 459 -3.11 1.15 -10.77
C LEU A 459 -3.25 0.69 -12.23
N GLN A 460 -2.15 0.28 -12.87
CA GLN A 460 -2.21 -0.25 -14.23
C GLN A 460 -3.01 -1.55 -14.28
N ASP A 461 -2.82 -2.47 -13.33
CA ASP A 461 -3.60 -3.70 -13.25
C ASP A 461 -5.10 -3.42 -13.07
N TYR A 462 -5.44 -2.37 -12.33
CA TYR A 462 -6.82 -1.89 -12.20
C TYR A 462 -7.36 -1.38 -13.55
N VAL A 463 -6.60 -0.55 -14.27
CA VAL A 463 -6.97 -0.05 -15.62
C VAL A 463 -7.11 -1.19 -16.63
N ASP A 464 -6.26 -2.22 -16.51
CA ASP A 464 -6.29 -3.42 -17.34
C ASP A 464 -7.46 -4.36 -17.01
N GLY A 465 -8.32 -3.99 -16.04
CA GLY A 465 -9.51 -4.77 -15.67
C GLY A 465 -9.18 -6.06 -14.90
N LYS A 466 -7.96 -6.20 -14.37
CA LYS A 466 -7.60 -7.36 -13.53
C LYS A 466 -8.27 -7.29 -12.15
N CYS A 467 -8.70 -6.10 -11.75
CA CYS A 467 -9.38 -5.82 -10.50
C CYS A 467 -10.56 -4.88 -10.76
N GLY A 468 -11.58 -4.95 -9.92
CA GLY A 468 -12.83 -4.22 -10.08
C GLY A 468 -14.05 -5.13 -9.99
N LEU A 469 -15.24 -4.52 -10.10
CA LEU A 469 -16.48 -5.28 -10.26
C LEU A 469 -16.40 -6.02 -11.59
N SER A 470 -16.54 -7.35 -11.58
CA SER A 470 -16.69 -8.11 -12.82
C SER A 470 -17.92 -7.55 -13.54
N SER A 471 -17.67 -6.78 -14.61
CA SER A 471 -18.70 -6.14 -15.42
C SER A 471 -19.60 -7.15 -16.10
#